data_AF-A0ABD0MXS1-F1
#
_entry.id   AF-A0ABD0MXS1-F1
#
_cell.length_a   1.000
_cell.length_b   1.000
_cell.length_c   1.000
_cell.angle_alpha   90.00
_cell.angle_beta   90.00
_cell.angle_gamma   90.00
#
_symmetry.space_group_name_H-M   'P 1'
#
loop_
_entity.id
_entity.type
_entity.pdbx_description
1 polymer ?
#
loop_
_entity_poly.entity_id
_entity_poly.type
_entity_poly.pdbx_seq_one_letter_code
_entity_poly.pdbx_strand_id
1 'polypeptide(L)' 'MVISVWDHDKMSRNDAIGKIYLGCDATGNQLRHWADMLSNPRKPVAQWHTLLSSEQVDTTLALKHTLKIPFTNKTF' A
#
# COMPACT_ATOMS: atom_id res chain seq x y z
N MET A 1 -3.50 -2.58 -2.47
CA MET A 1 -3.72 -3.39 -1.26
C MET A 1 -3.12 -2.67 -0.07
N VAL A 2 -3.85 -2.50 1.04
CA VAL A 2 -3.33 -1.92 2.29
C VAL A 2 -3.32 -3.02 3.35
N ILE A 3 -2.22 -3.14 4.08
CA ILE A 3 -2.08 -4.06 5.21
C ILE A 3 -1.79 -3.22 6.44
N SER A 4 -2.62 -3.33 7.47
CA SER A 4 -2.51 -2.57 8.71
C SER A 4 -2.34 -3.51 9.90
N VAL A 5 -1.44 -3.15 10.80
CA VAL A 5 -1.17 -3.87 12.06
C VAL A 5 -1.71 -3.03 13.21
N TRP A 6 -2.51 -3.67 14.05
CA TRP A 6 -3.17 -3.05 15.19
C TRP A 6 -2.82 -3.83 16.44
N ASP A 7 -2.61 -3.11 17.53
CA ASP A 7 -2.55 -3.70 18.86
C ASP A 7 -3.97 -3.98 19.34
N HIS A 8 -4.21 -5.19 19.86
CA HIS A 8 -5.54 -5.62 20.26
C HIS A 8 -5.66 -5.64 21.77
N ASP A 9 -6.49 -4.73 22.30
CA ASP A 9 -6.78 -4.62 23.72
C ASP A 9 -8.19 -5.08 24.07
N LYS A 10 -8.36 -5.68 25.25
CA LYS A 10 -9.66 -6.19 25.72
C LYS A 10 -10.56 -5.14 26.36
N MET A 11 -9.99 -4.03 26.85
CA MET A 11 -10.71 -3.01 27.61
C MET A 11 -10.61 -1.59 27.01
N SER A 12 -9.67 -1.35 26.11
CA SER A 12 -9.47 -0.07 25.41
C SER A 12 -9.75 -0.21 23.91
N ARG A 13 -9.77 0.95 23.22
CA ARG A 13 -9.78 0.98 21.76
C ARG A 13 -8.43 0.45 21.25
N ASN A 14 -8.48 -0.38 20.21
CA ASN A 14 -7.28 -0.86 19.54
C ASN A 14 -6.47 0.29 18.93
N ASP A 15 -5.16 0.26 19.15
CA ASP A 15 -4.24 1.27 18.66
C ASP A 15 -3.55 0.79 17.38
N ALA A 16 -3.42 1.70 16.41
CA ALA A 16 -2.74 1.38 15.16
C ALA A 16 -1.22 1.42 15.36
N ILE A 17 -0.55 0.29 15.19
CA ILE A 17 0.91 0.20 15.25
C ILE A 17 1.51 0.78 13.96
N GLY A 18 0.92 0.44 12.82
CA GLY A 18 1.35 0.97 11.53
C GLY A 18 0.76 0.21 10.34
N LYS A 19 1.12 0.63 9.13
CA LYS A 19 0.60 0.01 7.91
C LYS A 19 1.56 0.13 6.73
N ILE A 20 1.27 -0.63 5.69
CA ILE A 20 1.94 -0.58 4.39
C ILE A 20 0.91 -0.59 3.26
N TYR A 21 1.32 -0.10 2.09
CA TYR A 21 0.56 -0.20 0.86
C TYR A 21 1.37 -0.95 -0.20
N LEU A 22 0.76 -1.96 -0.81
CA LEU A 22 1.26 -2.74 -1.93
C LEU A 22 0.38 -2.49 -3.15
N GLY A 23 0.98 -2.21 -4.31
CA GLY A 23 0.24 -1.94 -5.54
C GLY A 23 1.12 -1.34 -6.62
N CYS A 24 0.54 -1.14 -7.80
CA CYS A 24 1.24 -0.55 -8.96
C CYS A 24 1.78 0.86 -8.66
N ASP A 25 1.12 1.60 -7.77
CA ASP A 25 1.52 2.95 -7.39
C ASP A 25 2.37 2.99 -6.11
N ALA A 26 2.75 1.83 -5.56
CA ALA A 26 3.66 1.78 -4.43
C ALA A 26 5.07 2.19 -4.86
N THR A 27 5.96 2.41 -3.90
CA THR A 27 7.36 2.73 -4.16
C THR A 27 8.28 1.73 -3.46
N GLY A 28 9.54 1.67 -3.88
CA GLY A 28 10.57 0.87 -3.21
C GLY A 28 10.23 -0.62 -3.05
N ASN A 29 10.41 -1.13 -1.84
CA ASN A 29 10.27 -2.54 -1.49
C ASN A 29 8.84 -3.07 -1.72
N GLN A 30 7.85 -2.21 -1.49
CA GLN A 30 6.43 -2.51 -1.65
C GLN A 30 6.05 -2.74 -3.11
N LEU A 31 6.56 -1.88 -4.01
CA LEU A 31 6.36 -2.06 -5.45
C LEU A 31 7.05 -3.33 -5.96
N ARG A 32 8.27 -3.58 -5.50
CA ARG A 32 9.02 -4.79 -5.86
C ARG A 32 8.26 -6.06 -5.49
N HIS A 33 7.78 -6.15 -4.25
CA HIS A 33 6.97 -7.31 -3.83
C HIS A 33 5.74 -7.46 -4.71
N TRP A 34 5.03 -6.35 -4.97
CA TRP A 34 3.85 -6.39 -5.84
C TRP A 34 4.18 -6.90 -7.26
N ALA A 35 5.27 -6.42 -7.86
CA ALA A 35 5.75 -6.89 -9.16
C ALA A 35 6.12 -8.37 -9.12
N ASP A 36 6.86 -8.82 -8.10
CA ASP A 36 7.27 -10.22 -7.95
C ASP A 36 6.06 -11.17 -7.83
N MET A 37 5.00 -10.74 -7.14
CA MET A 37 3.73 -11.47 -7.04
C MET A 37 3.04 -11.60 -8.41
N LEU A 38 3.00 -10.53 -9.21
CA LEU A 38 2.40 -10.54 -10.55
C LEU A 38 3.23 -11.36 -11.55
N SER A 39 4.56 -11.31 -11.44
CA SER A 39 5.47 -12.07 -12.31
C SER A 39 5.52 -13.56 -11.99
N ASN A 40 5.02 -13.99 -10.83
CA ASN A 40 5.03 -15.39 -10.41
C ASN A 40 3.62 -15.92 -10.06
N PRO A 41 2.72 -16.11 -11.04
CA PRO A 41 1.38 -16.58 -10.78
C PRO A 41 1.37 -17.93 -10.03
N ARG A 42 0.54 -18.01 -8.98
CA ARG A 42 0.35 -19.20 -8.12
C ARG A 42 1.59 -19.63 -7.32
N LYS A 43 2.67 -18.86 -7.32
CA LYS A 43 3.80 -19.09 -6.43
C LYS A 43 3.72 -18.08 -5.28
N PRO A 44 3.81 -18.53 -4.01
CA PRO A 44 3.85 -17.61 -2.90
C PRO A 44 5.14 -16.79 -2.93
N VAL A 45 5.03 -15.50 -2.68
CA VAL A 45 6.16 -14.56 -2.51
C VAL A 45 6.08 -14.03 -1.09
N ALA A 46 7.17 -14.15 -0.34
CA ALA A 46 7.29 -13.67 1.03
C ALA A 46 8.40 -12.62 1.12
N GLN A 47 8.12 -11.49 1.78
CA GLN A 47 9.09 -10.42 1.95
C GLN A 47 8.77 -9.61 3.21
N TRP A 48 9.82 -9.24 3.93
CA TRP A 48 9.72 -8.33 5.08
C TRP A 48 9.48 -6.90 4.62
N HIS A 49 8.69 -6.16 5.38
CA HIS A 49 8.42 -4.74 5.18
C HIS A 49 8.47 -4.00 6.51
N THR A 50 9.08 -2.82 6.51
CA THR A 50 8.99 -1.89 7.64
C THR A 50 7.62 -1.22 7.61
N LEU A 51 6.93 -1.22 8.76
CA LEU A 51 5.67 -0.51 8.91
C LEU A 51 5.89 1.00 8.85
N LEU A 52 4.98 1.70 8.17
CA LEU A 52 4.94 3.16 8.14
C LEU A 52 3.81 3.64 9.05
N SER A 53 3.85 4.91 9.43
CA SER A 53 2.76 5.49 10.22
C SER A 53 1.47 5.51 9.40
N SER A 54 0.34 5.51 10.12
CA SER A 54 -0.96 5.52 9.45
C SER A 54 -1.14 6.76 8.57
N GLU A 55 -0.73 7.91 9.09
CA GLU A 55 -0.81 9.20 8.39
C GLU A 55 0.03 9.22 7.10
N GLN A 56 1.25 8.67 7.12
CA GLN A 56 2.13 8.66 5.94
C GLN A 56 1.51 7.89 4.78
N VAL A 57 0.95 6.71 5.07
CA VAL A 57 0.33 5.88 4.02
C VAL A 57 -1.01 6.46 3.58
N ASP A 58 -1.81 7.05 4.49
CA ASP A 58 -3.08 7.70 4.10
C ASP A 58 -2.83 8.91 3.22
N THR A 59 -1.87 9.76 3.58
CA THR A 59 -1.48 10.93 2.80
C THR A 59 -0.99 10.51 1.42
N THR A 60 -0.15 9.49 1.34
CA THR A 60 0.36 8.97 0.05
C THR A 60 -0.77 8.47 -0.84
N LEU A 61 -1.75 7.76 -0.26
CA LEU A 61 -2.91 7.27 -1.01
C LEU A 61 -3.87 8.39 -1.42
N ALA A 62 -4.12 9.36 -0.54
CA ALA A 62 -4.96 10.52 -0.81
C ALA A 62 -4.36 11.40 -1.91
N LEU A 63 -3.06 11.71 -1.83
CA LEU A 63 -2.34 12.46 -2.87
C LEU A 63 -2.45 11.77 -4.24
N LYS A 64 -2.30 10.45 -4.29
CA LYS A 64 -2.44 9.68 -5.53
C LYS A 64 -3.86 9.72 -6.09
N HIS A 65 -4.88 9.73 -5.22
CA HIS A 65 -6.27 9.84 -5.66
C HIS A 65 -6.61 11.25 -6.19
N THR A 66 -5.98 12.29 -5.64
CA THR A 66 -6.13 13.68 -6.10
C THR A 66 -5.35 13.94 -7.40
N LEU A 67 -4.20 13.29 -7.59
CA LEU A 67 -3.38 13.39 -8.80
C LEU A 67 -3.89 12.55 -9.98
N LYS A 68 -5.21 12.30 -10.09
CA LYS A 68 -5.79 11.71 -11.32
C LYS A 68 -5.46 12.62 -12.50
N ILE A 69 -4.43 12.20 -13.23
CA ILE A 69 -3.90 12.86 -14.43
C ILE A 69 -5.10 13.09 -15.37
N PRO A 70 -5.33 14.32 -15.87
CA PRO A 70 -6.35 14.51 -16.88
C PRO A 70 -6.00 13.63 -18.07
N PHE A 71 -6.85 12.64 -18.36
CA PHE A 71 -6.76 11.86 -19.58
C PHE A 71 -6.75 12.86 -20.74
N THR A 72 -5.59 13.03 -21.35
CA THR A 72 -5.46 13.75 -22.61
C THR A 72 -6.16 12.90 -23.66
N ASN A 73 -7.39 13.31 -24.00
CA ASN A 73 -8.11 12.82 -25.16
C ASN A 73 -7.33 13.24 -26.41
N LYS A 74 -6.49 12.35 -26.93
CA LYS A 74 -6.10 12.40 -28.34
C LYS A 74 -7.18 11.71 -29.15
N THR A 75 -8.07 12.53 -29.71
CA THR A 75 -8.96 12.18 -30.83
C THR A 75 -8.11 11.73 -32.02
N PHE A 76 -8.36 10.51 -32.50
CA PHE A 76 -8.13 10.13 -33.89
C PHE A 76 -9.34 10.53 -34.73
#